data_AF-B4Y2Z1-F1
#
_entry.id   AF-B4Y2Z1-F1
#
_cell.length_a   1.000
_cell.length_b   1.000
_cell.length_c   1.000
_cell.angle_alpha   90.00
_cell.angle_beta   90.00
_cell.angle_gamma   90.00
#
_symmetry.space_group_name_H-M   'P 1'
#
loop_
_entity.id
_entity.type
_entity.pdbx_description
1 polymer ?
#
loop_
_entity_poly.entity_id
_entity_poly.type
_entity_poly.pdbx_seq_one_letter_code
_entity_poly.pdbx_strand_id
1 'polypeptide(L)'
;MKLTPFGETVRMLRMRHDVSMKSMAEAMGISSSYLSGIEYGEKTLADKYVDAAIEFFSAIATAEELQGLRHAAERSKEVVNVADLEPDARRLVAAFARRLQSGSQPSKEMNDWLDSKYPERKRK
;
A
#
# COMPACT_ATOMS: atom_id res chain seq x y z
N MET A 1 12.98 5.75 13.42
CA MET A 1 11.72 5.39 12.73
C MET A 1 11.98 4.23 11.79
N LYS A 2 10.98 3.35 11.62
CA LYS A 2 11.03 2.19 10.71
C LYS A 2 10.23 2.54 9.45
N LEU A 3 10.74 2.16 8.29
CA LEU A 3 10.01 2.34 7.02
C LEU A 3 8.73 1.50 7.01
N THR A 4 7.71 1.99 6.32
CA THR A 4 6.52 1.20 5.98
C THR A 4 6.88 0.18 4.90
N PRO A 5 6.13 -0.93 4.73
CA PRO A 5 6.34 -1.83 3.60
C PRO A 5 6.39 -1.12 2.24
N PHE A 6 5.53 -0.09 2.06
CA PHE A 6 5.54 0.79 0.89
C PHE A 6 6.85 1.56 0.78
N GLY A 7 7.28 2.24 1.85
CA GLY A 7 8.52 3.00 1.87
C GLY A 7 9.77 2.14 1.63
N GLU A 8 9.83 0.94 2.22
CA GLU A 8 10.88 -0.05 1.94
C GLU A 8 10.93 -0.39 0.44
N THR A 9 9.76 -0.65 -0.17
CA THR A 9 9.66 -1.04 -1.59
C THR A 9 10.00 0.12 -2.54
N VAL A 10 9.45 1.32 -2.30
CA VAL A 10 9.76 2.51 -3.10
C VAL A 10 11.24 2.83 -3.05
N ARG A 11 11.85 2.82 -1.85
CA ARG A 11 13.27 3.10 -1.70
C ARG A 11 14.14 2.07 -2.42
N MET A 12 13.79 0.78 -2.36
CA MET A 12 14.48 -0.25 -3.11
C MET A 12 14.36 -0.04 -4.63
N LEU A 13 13.17 0.27 -5.15
CA LEU A 13 12.97 0.53 -6.57
C LEU A 13 13.75 1.76 -7.03
N ARG A 14 13.74 2.84 -6.23
CA ARG A 14 14.55 4.03 -6.50
C ARG A 14 16.04 3.69 -6.62
N MET A 15 16.59 2.91 -5.69
CA MET A 15 18.00 2.50 -5.74
C MET A 15 18.31 1.58 -6.92
N ARG A 16 17.41 0.66 -7.26
CA ARG A 16 17.60 -0.29 -8.37
C ARG A 16 17.63 0.39 -9.73
N HIS A 17 16.79 1.40 -9.90
CA HIS A 17 16.63 2.13 -11.16
C HIS A 17 17.38 3.48 -11.18
N ASP A 18 18.31 3.69 -10.24
CA ASP A 18 19.12 4.91 -10.09
C ASP A 18 18.32 6.22 -10.09
N VAL A 19 17.17 6.19 -9.41
CA VAL A 19 16.26 7.33 -9.29
C VAL A 19 16.47 8.07 -7.96
N SER A 20 16.62 9.39 -8.05
CA SER A 20 16.69 10.24 -6.85
C SER A 20 15.32 10.40 -6.17
N MET A 21 15.30 10.65 -4.84
CA MET A 21 14.06 11.00 -4.13
C MET A 21 13.41 12.25 -4.72
N LYS A 22 14.24 13.23 -5.10
CA LYS A 22 13.79 14.52 -5.62
C LYS A 22 13.03 14.35 -6.93
N SER A 23 13.59 13.61 -7.89
CA SER A 23 12.95 13.38 -9.19
C SER A 23 11.61 12.64 -9.07
N MET A 24 11.52 11.65 -8.17
CA MET A 24 10.26 10.95 -7.92
C MET A 24 9.24 11.88 -7.25
N ALA A 25 9.65 12.64 -6.23
CA ALA A 25 8.76 13.57 -5.53
C ALA A 25 8.21 14.64 -6.49
N GLU A 26 9.05 15.19 -7.37
CA GLU A 26 8.66 16.14 -8.41
C GLU A 26 7.64 15.54 -9.38
N ALA A 27 7.87 14.32 -9.87
CA ALA A 27 6.92 13.62 -10.74
C ALA A 27 5.58 13.32 -10.05
N MET A 28 5.60 13.09 -8.74
CA MET A 28 4.40 12.90 -7.92
C MET A 28 3.72 14.21 -7.51
N GLY A 29 4.29 15.38 -7.83
CA GLY A 29 3.76 16.69 -7.45
C GLY A 29 3.82 16.99 -5.96
N ILE A 30 4.80 16.44 -5.24
CA ILE A 30 5.00 16.63 -3.79
C ILE A 30 6.44 17.03 -3.46
N SER A 31 6.71 17.51 -2.25
CA SER A 31 8.08 17.76 -1.80
C SER A 31 8.80 16.46 -1.43
N SER A 32 10.13 16.43 -1.53
CA SER A 32 10.95 15.30 -1.06
C SER A 32 10.71 15.00 0.42
N SER A 33 10.48 16.02 1.25
CA SER A 33 10.14 15.85 2.66
C SER A 33 8.79 15.17 2.85
N TYR A 34 7.80 15.47 2.00
CA TYR A 34 6.50 14.82 2.05
C TYR A 34 6.59 13.36 1.61
N LEU A 35 7.33 13.07 0.53
CA LEU A 35 7.60 11.70 0.09
C LEU A 35 8.31 10.90 1.20
N SER A 36 9.35 11.48 1.83
CA SER A 36 10.01 10.87 2.99
C SER A 36 9.02 10.59 4.13
N GLY A 37 8.14 11.55 4.44
CA GLY A 37 7.10 11.35 5.45
C GLY A 37 6.16 10.20 5.13
N ILE A 38 5.80 9.99 3.85
CA ILE A 38 5.02 8.81 3.42
C ILE A 38 5.84 7.52 3.62
N GLU A 39 7.11 7.50 3.22
CA GLU A 39 7.97 6.31 3.34
C GLU A 39 8.13 5.85 4.79
N TYR A 40 8.19 6.77 5.74
CA TYR A 40 8.26 6.49 7.18
C TYR A 40 6.90 6.36 7.88
N GLY A 41 5.78 6.55 7.17
CA GLY A 41 4.43 6.48 7.74
C GLY A 41 4.04 7.70 8.59
N GLU A 42 4.80 8.79 8.55
CA GLU A 42 4.45 10.06 9.19
C GLU A 42 3.36 10.82 8.43
N LYS A 43 3.19 10.50 7.13
CA LYS A 43 2.16 11.05 6.26
C LYS A 43 1.30 9.92 5.72
N THR A 44 0.00 10.17 5.64
CA THR A 44 -0.98 9.20 5.15
C THR A 44 -0.69 8.83 3.69
N LEU A 45 -0.56 7.53 3.44
CA LEU A 45 -0.49 6.96 2.10
C LEU A 45 -1.89 6.87 1.49
N ALA A 46 -2.32 7.94 0.82
CA ALA A 46 -3.55 7.97 0.03
C ALA A 46 -3.38 7.29 -1.33
N ASP A 47 -4.48 6.81 -1.93
CA ASP A 47 -4.49 6.13 -3.24
C ASP A 47 -3.79 6.93 -4.33
N LYS A 48 -4.04 8.24 -4.40
CA LYS A 48 -3.38 9.13 -5.37
C LYS A 48 -1.85 9.08 -5.32
N TYR A 49 -1.25 8.83 -4.15
CA TYR A 49 0.21 8.72 -4.00
C TYR A 49 0.72 7.33 -4.39
N VAL A 50 -0.09 6.29 -4.17
CA VAL A 50 0.18 4.95 -4.66
C VAL A 50 0.16 4.94 -6.18
N ASP A 51 -0.88 5.52 -6.78
CA ASP A 51 -1.03 5.62 -8.23
C ASP A 51 0.09 6.44 -8.85
N ALA A 52 0.43 7.59 -8.28
CA ALA A 52 1.54 8.41 -8.76
C ALA A 52 2.90 7.68 -8.67
N ALA A 53 3.14 6.90 -7.61
CA ALA A 53 4.35 6.10 -7.50
C ALA A 53 4.41 4.98 -8.55
N ILE A 54 3.29 4.32 -8.82
CA ILE A 54 3.19 3.25 -9.83
C ILE A 54 3.38 3.83 -11.23
N GLU A 55 2.73 4.95 -11.53
CA GLU A 55 2.88 5.65 -12.79
C GLU A 55 4.33 6.07 -13.03
N PHE A 56 4.99 6.62 -12.00
CA PHE A 56 6.40 6.97 -12.06
C PHE A 56 7.30 5.78 -12.43
N PHE A 57 7.04 4.60 -11.86
CA PHE A 57 7.83 3.39 -12.15
C PHE A 57 7.38 2.63 -13.41
N SER A 58 6.22 2.95 -13.99
CA SER A 58 5.62 2.19 -15.09
C SER A 58 6.54 2.04 -16.33
N ALA A 59 7.38 3.04 -16.59
CA ALA A 59 8.28 3.06 -17.74
C ALA A 59 9.62 2.32 -17.50
N ILE A 60 9.97 2.03 -16.24
CA ILE A 60 11.32 1.55 -15.87
C ILE A 60 11.31 0.23 -15.09
N ALA A 61 10.24 -0.09 -14.37
CA ALA A 61 10.13 -1.27 -13.52
C ALA A 61 9.42 -2.44 -14.22
N THR A 62 9.68 -3.66 -13.75
CA THR A 62 8.97 -4.85 -14.29
C THR A 62 7.54 -4.95 -13.74
N ALA A 63 6.69 -5.77 -14.39
CA ALA A 63 5.34 -6.01 -13.93
C ALA A 63 5.30 -6.59 -12.49
N GLU A 64 6.23 -7.48 -12.15
CA GLU A 64 6.36 -8.07 -10.83
C GLU A 64 6.78 -7.04 -9.76
N GLU A 65 7.61 -6.08 -10.14
CA GLU A 65 8.02 -4.97 -9.27
C GLU A 65 6.85 -4.04 -8.97
N LEU A 66 6.08 -3.67 -10.00
CA LEU A 66 4.88 -2.84 -9.87
C LEU A 66 3.80 -3.55 -9.05
N GLN A 67 3.62 -4.87 -9.25
CA GLN A 67 2.72 -5.67 -8.42
C GLN A 67 3.21 -5.72 -6.96
N GLY A 68 4.52 -5.87 -6.75
CA GLY A 68 5.14 -5.82 -5.43
C GLY A 68 4.89 -4.48 -4.73
N LEU A 69 4.99 -3.37 -5.46
CA LEU A 69 4.70 -2.02 -4.97
C LEU A 69 3.22 -1.87 -4.58
N ARG A 70 2.28 -2.34 -5.42
CA ARG A 70 0.84 -2.36 -5.09
C ARG A 70 0.57 -3.13 -3.80
N HIS A 71 1.10 -4.36 -3.68
CA HIS A 71 0.90 -5.17 -2.47
C HIS A 71 1.52 -4.50 -1.23
N ALA A 72 2.66 -3.84 -1.38
CA ALA A 72 3.30 -3.11 -0.29
C ALA A 72 2.48 -1.88 0.15
N ALA A 73 1.84 -1.19 -0.80
CA ALA A 73 0.92 -0.10 -0.52
C ALA A 73 -0.28 -0.57 0.30
N GLU A 74 -0.94 -1.66 -0.11
CA GLU A 74 -2.09 -2.21 0.63
C GLU A 74 -1.75 -2.57 2.08
N ARG A 75 -0.55 -3.12 2.33
CA ARG A 75 -0.08 -3.40 3.70
C ARG A 75 0.36 -2.17 4.50
N SER A 76 0.45 -1.01 3.86
CA SER A 76 0.91 0.24 4.49
C SER A 76 -0.21 1.27 4.68
N LYS A 77 -1.37 1.05 4.05
CA LYS A 77 -2.55 1.88 4.24
C LYS A 77 -3.13 1.66 5.64
N GLU A 78 -3.29 2.74 6.39
CA GLU A 78 -3.99 2.73 7.68
C GLU A 78 -5.50 2.91 7.53
N VAL A 79 -5.94 3.50 6.41
CA VAL A 79 -7.33 3.85 6.14
C VAL A 79 -7.77 3.19 4.84
N VAL A 80 -8.92 2.51 4.90
CA VAL A 80 -9.63 2.01 3.73
C VAL A 80 -10.80 2.93 3.43
N ASN A 81 -10.81 3.53 2.24
CA ASN A 81 -11.93 4.35 1.81
C ASN A 81 -13.12 3.46 1.41
N VAL A 82 -14.28 3.71 2.02
CA VAL A 82 -15.54 2.99 1.75
C VAL A 82 -16.64 3.93 1.27
N ALA A 83 -16.30 5.18 0.94
CA ALA A 83 -17.25 6.22 0.55
C ALA A 83 -17.99 5.89 -0.76
N ASP A 84 -17.33 5.17 -1.67
CA ASP A 84 -17.90 4.78 -2.96
C ASP A 84 -18.67 3.46 -2.91
N LEU A 85 -18.69 2.79 -1.75
CA LEU A 85 -19.49 1.58 -1.56
C LEU A 85 -20.96 1.93 -1.33
N GLU A 86 -21.84 1.11 -1.90
CA GLU A 86 -23.28 1.12 -1.61
C GLU A 86 -23.56 0.99 -0.10
N PRO A 87 -24.67 1.54 0.43
CA PRO A 87 -24.96 1.55 1.85
C PRO A 87 -24.88 0.17 2.52
N ASP A 88 -25.35 -0.88 1.85
CA ASP A 88 -25.29 -2.25 2.36
C ASP A 88 -23.86 -2.81 2.40
N ALA A 89 -23.07 -2.58 1.35
CA ALA A 89 -21.67 -2.96 1.33
C ALA A 89 -20.88 -2.25 2.45
N ARG A 90 -21.16 -0.96 2.68
CA ARG A 90 -20.55 -0.20 3.78
C ARG A 90 -20.94 -0.75 5.16
N ARG A 91 -22.21 -1.14 5.34
CA ARG A 91 -22.68 -1.81 6.57
C ARG A 91 -21.92 -3.11 6.82
N LEU A 92 -21.68 -3.92 5.77
CA LEU A 92 -20.93 -5.17 5.86
C LEU A 92 -19.47 -4.92 6.30
N VAL A 93 -18.78 -3.97 5.67
CA VAL A 93 -17.40 -3.61 6.05
C VAL A 93 -17.34 -3.17 7.52
N ALA A 94 -18.28 -2.33 7.95
CA ALA A 94 -18.32 -1.85 9.33
C ALA A 94 -18.61 -2.97 10.35
N ALA A 95 -19.53 -3.89 10.04
CA ALA A 95 -19.83 -5.05 10.88
C ALA A 95 -18.62 -5.99 10.97
N PHE A 96 -17.94 -6.21 9.86
CA PHE A 96 -16.74 -7.04 9.79
C PHE A 96 -15.59 -6.43 10.60
N ALA A 97 -15.33 -5.13 10.46
CA ALA A 97 -14.31 -4.41 11.23
C ALA A 97 -14.55 -4.55 12.75
N ARG A 98 -15.79 -4.34 13.21
CA ARG A 98 -16.15 -4.52 14.63
C ARG A 98 -15.91 -5.95 15.12
N ARG A 99 -16.26 -6.95 14.31
CA ARG A 99 -16.05 -8.37 14.63
C ARG A 99 -14.56 -8.72 14.79
N LEU A 100 -13.69 -8.18 13.93
CA LEU A 100 -12.24 -8.37 14.05
C LEU A 100 -11.68 -7.69 15.30
N GLN A 101 -12.15 -6.46 15.59
CA GLN A 101 -11.76 -5.73 16.79
C GLN A 101 -12.16 -6.44 18.09
N SER A 102 -13.25 -7.21 18.08
CA SER A 102 -13.65 -8.05 19.22
C SER A 102 -12.87 -9.38 19.30
N GLY A 103 -11.83 -9.57 18.49
CA GLY A 103 -10.95 -10.76 18.53
C GLY A 103 -11.54 -11.99 17.84
N SER A 104 -12.67 -11.87 17.14
CA SER A 104 -13.20 -12.98 16.35
C SER A 104 -12.40 -13.14 15.07
N GLN A 105 -11.93 -14.36 14.80
CA GLN A 105 -11.24 -14.67 13.56
C GLN A 105 -12.25 -14.90 12.41
N PRO A 106 -11.87 -14.57 11.15
CA PRO A 106 -12.60 -14.99 9.97
C PRO A 106 -12.71 -16.53 9.89
N SER A 107 -13.64 -17.04 9.07
CA SER A 107 -13.71 -18.48 8.81
C SER A 107 -12.43 -18.97 8.12
N LYS A 108 -12.13 -20.27 8.26
CA LYS A 108 -11.01 -20.89 7.55
C LYS A 108 -11.08 -20.65 6.04
N GLU A 109 -12.27 -20.82 5.45
CA GLU A 109 -12.52 -20.55 4.03
C GLU A 109 -12.19 -19.11 3.62
N MET A 110 -12.52 -18.12 4.47
CA MET A 110 -12.19 -16.72 4.21
C MET A 110 -10.67 -16.48 4.28
N ASN A 111 -9.99 -17.09 5.25
CA ASN A 111 -8.53 -16.99 5.35
C ASN A 111 -7.83 -17.68 4.17
N ASP A 112 -8.30 -18.86 3.77
CA ASP A 112 -7.77 -19.59 2.61
C ASP A 112 -7.96 -18.76 1.32
N TRP A 113 -9.10 -18.07 1.18
CA TRP A 113 -9.34 -17.13 0.08
C TRP A 113 -8.39 -15.92 0.13
N LEU A 114 -8.21 -15.30 1.31
CA LEU A 114 -7.28 -14.18 1.49
C LEU A 114 -5.85 -14.58 1.11
N ASP A 115 -5.37 -15.72 1.60
CA ASP A 115 -4.03 -16.23 1.31
C ASP A 115 -3.85 -16.55 -0.19
N SER A 116 -4.90 -17.06 -0.85
CA SER A 116 -4.88 -17.32 -2.29
C SER A 116 -4.78 -16.04 -3.12
N LYS A 117 -5.42 -14.95 -2.69
CA LYS A 117 -5.43 -13.66 -3.41
C LYS A 117 -4.25 -12.75 -3.05
N TYR A 118 -3.80 -12.81 -1.80
CA TYR A 118 -2.77 -11.93 -1.23
C TYR A 118 -1.74 -12.75 -0.45
N PRO A 119 -0.92 -13.56 -1.13
CA PRO A 119 0.06 -14.38 -0.45
C PRO A 119 1.06 -13.52 0.33
N GLU A 120 1.14 -13.73 1.64
CA GLU A 120 2.18 -13.16 2.50
C GLU A 120 3.55 -13.59 1.97
N ARG A 121 4.39 -12.64 1.53
CA ARG A 121 5.81 -12.95 1.28
C ARG A 121 6.44 -13.25 2.63
N LYS A 122 6.62 -14.54 2.95
CA LYS A 122 7.41 -14.98 4.10
C LYS A 122 8.76 -14.24 4.07
N ARG A 123 9.01 -13.39 5.06
CA ARG A 123 10.32 -12.79 5.30
C ARG A 123 11.30 -13.96 5.49
N LYS A 124 12.28 -14.09 4.60
CA LYS A 124 13.46 -14.93 4.84
C LYS A 124 14.33 -14.25 5.88
#